data_AF-A0A9P7K996-F1
#
_entry.id   AF-A0A9P7K996-F1
#
_cell.length_a   1.000
_cell.length_b   1.000
_cell.length_c   1.000
_cell.angle_alpha   90.00
_cell.angle_beta   90.00
_cell.angle_gamma   90.00
#
_symmetry.space_group_name_H-M   'P 1'
#
loop_
_entity.id
_entity.type
_entity.pdbx_description
1 polymer ?
#
loop_
_entity_poly.entity_id
_entity_poly.type
_entity_poly.pdbx_seq_one_letter_code
_entity_poly.pdbx_strand_id
1 'polypeptide(L)'
;MAQAQRLSEQVKSLNSKVRELEAALSQARSNQETHDTQSRSESNDDRLTAVSEAIGSLSLGVDGQAKYHGESAGSEYFQDLLPQDEEKPYKRAASLDLPQKIVTLMNAFPFGLKDCPYSKSIFIRYLPIKQRAVELASIYYDSVAWMYNPVTSEDFYTTILAPIYGSDDYPSTDALHSHRLAVFFMVMANGNLYDAHSSAVAVAEQYYALARAALSVDSVLVEVTCATVQAIFLIFRFVYNSSQADREERWILTGLATRVGQTVSSTRLNSISLMTYISSQIGLREFILSPF
;
A
#
# COMPACT_ATOMS: atom_id res chain seq x y z
N MET A 1 65.09 38.44 14.73
CA MET A 1 64.15 39.50 15.18
C MET A 1 63.08 39.87 14.13
N ALA A 2 63.37 39.83 12.83
CA ALA A 2 62.41 40.19 11.77
C ALA A 2 61.14 39.29 11.69
N GLN A 3 61.25 38.01 12.02
CA GLN A 3 60.12 37.06 11.94
C GLN A 3 59.09 37.25 13.05
N ALA A 4 59.52 37.67 14.25
CA ALA A 4 58.64 37.98 15.38
C ALA A 4 57.85 39.27 15.14
N GLN A 5 58.46 40.26 14.47
CA GLN A 5 57.77 41.49 14.06
C GLN A 5 56.70 41.21 13.00
N ARG A 6 57.00 40.35 12.02
CA ARG A 6 56.05 39.95 10.98
C ARG A 6 54.84 39.19 11.54
N LEU A 7 55.08 38.33 12.54
CA LEU A 7 54.01 37.61 13.23
C LEU A 7 53.14 38.56 14.07
N SER A 8 53.75 39.54 14.73
CA SER A 8 53.02 40.57 15.49
C SER A 8 52.14 41.44 14.58
N GLU A 9 52.62 41.80 13.40
CA GLU A 9 51.83 42.52 12.38
C GLU A 9 50.68 41.67 11.85
N GLN A 10 50.90 40.38 11.61
CA GLN A 10 49.84 39.45 11.19
C GLN A 10 48.76 39.29 12.26
N VAL A 11 49.13 39.12 13.53
CA VAL A 11 48.18 39.04 14.64
C VAL A 11 47.37 40.33 14.77
N LYS A 12 48.01 41.49 14.59
CA LYS A 12 47.34 42.80 14.61
C LYS A 12 46.35 42.94 13.46
N SER A 13 46.72 42.48 12.26
CA SER A 13 45.84 42.48 11.08
C SER A 13 44.67 41.50 11.21
N LEU A 14 44.88 40.31 11.79
CA LEU A 14 43.79 39.38 12.06
C LEU A 14 42.82 39.96 13.10
N ASN A 15 43.33 40.55 14.18
CA ASN A 15 42.48 41.14 15.22
C ASN A 15 41.66 42.33 14.71
N SER A 16 42.19 43.12 13.77
CA SER A 16 41.40 44.19 13.14
C SER A 16 40.28 43.62 12.26
N LYS A 17 40.57 42.57 11.48
CA LYS A 17 39.56 41.90 10.65
C LYS A 17 38.47 41.22 11.47
N VAL A 18 38.81 40.61 12.61
CA VAL A 18 37.83 40.01 13.51
C VAL A 18 36.88 41.07 14.05
N ARG A 19 37.39 42.23 14.51
CA ARG A 19 36.53 43.34 14.95
C ARG A 19 35.64 43.90 13.86
N GLU A 20 36.14 43.99 12.64
CA GLU A 20 35.38 44.46 11.48
C GLU A 20 34.27 43.47 11.10
N LEU A 21 34.56 42.17 11.16
CA LEU A 21 33.57 41.11 10.96
C LEU A 21 32.53 41.06 12.09
N GLU A 22 32.92 41.27 13.33
CA GLU A 22 31.98 41.36 14.47
C GLU A 22 31.09 42.61 14.38
N ALA A 23 31.63 43.74 13.92
CA ALA A 23 30.86 44.94 13.64
C ALA A 23 29.87 44.72 12.47
N ALA A 24 30.30 44.05 11.40
CA ALA A 24 29.42 43.70 10.29
C ALA A 24 28.34 42.69 10.69
N LEU A 25 28.67 41.71 11.54
CA LEU A 25 27.73 40.71 12.06
C LEU A 25 26.71 41.32 13.03
N SER A 26 27.12 42.26 13.89
CA SER A 26 26.20 42.98 14.77
C SER A 26 25.24 43.88 13.99
N GLN A 27 25.70 44.53 12.91
CA GLN A 27 24.81 45.25 11.98
C GLN A 27 23.87 44.31 11.22
N ALA A 28 24.34 43.14 10.80
CA ALA A 28 23.50 42.13 10.15
C ALA A 28 22.45 41.53 11.11
N ARG A 29 22.80 41.32 12.39
CA ARG A 29 21.85 40.91 13.43
C ARG A 29 20.83 41.99 13.76
N SER A 30 21.23 43.26 13.82
CA SER A 30 20.30 44.38 13.97
C SER A 30 19.35 44.52 12.77
N ASN A 31 19.80 44.16 11.56
CA ASN A 31 18.96 44.10 10.36
C ASN A 31 18.05 42.85 10.32
N GLN A 32 18.43 41.75 10.99
CA GLN A 32 17.57 40.60 11.21
C GLN A 32 16.50 40.87 12.29
N GLU A 33 16.86 41.55 13.38
CA GLU A 33 15.92 41.91 14.46
C GLU A 33 14.96 43.06 14.08
N THR A 34 15.20 43.76 12.97
CA THR A 34 14.25 44.73 12.41
C THR A 34 13.38 44.17 11.28
N HIS A 35 13.56 42.89 10.92
CA HIS A 35 12.68 42.18 9.98
C HIS A 35 11.80 41.11 10.67
N ASP A 36 11.51 41.31 11.96
CA ASP A 36 10.33 40.81 12.65
C ASP A 36 9.84 42.01 13.47
N THR A 37 8.74 42.71 13.20
CA THR A 37 7.41 42.23 12.86
C THR A 37 6.62 43.50 12.52
N GLN A 38 5.90 43.55 11.39
CA GLN A 38 4.53 44.09 11.35
C GLN A 38 3.88 43.91 9.97
N SER A 39 2.98 42.93 9.91
CA SER A 39 1.71 42.96 9.17
C SER A 39 1.67 42.58 7.67
N ARG A 40 2.50 41.66 7.18
CA ARG A 40 2.21 40.99 5.89
C ARG A 40 2.75 39.57 5.67
N SER A 41 3.42 38.97 6.65
CA SER A 41 4.05 37.65 6.52
C SER A 41 3.31 36.51 7.23
N GLU A 42 2.64 36.75 8.37
CA GLU A 42 1.85 35.71 9.06
C GLU A 42 0.76 35.16 8.14
N SER A 43 0.08 36.02 7.37
CA SER A 43 -0.93 35.56 6.42
C SER A 43 -0.35 34.82 5.21
N ASN A 44 0.90 35.04 4.82
CA ASN A 44 1.47 34.40 3.62
C ASN A 44 2.11 33.06 3.96
N ASP A 45 2.74 32.92 5.12
CA ASP A 45 3.30 31.64 5.56
C ASP A 45 2.19 30.70 6.01
N ASP A 46 1.18 31.20 6.73
CA ASP A 46 -0.03 30.41 7.03
C ASP A 46 -0.82 30.08 5.77
N ARG A 47 -0.85 30.96 4.74
CA ARG A 47 -1.47 30.65 3.45
C ARG A 47 -0.66 29.67 2.62
N LEU A 48 0.67 29.77 2.59
CA LEU A 48 1.53 28.84 1.88
C LEU A 48 1.52 27.48 2.56
N THR A 49 1.47 27.45 3.88
CA THR A 49 1.30 26.24 4.69
C THR A 49 -0.10 25.67 4.46
N ALA A 50 -1.17 26.47 4.50
CA ALA A 50 -2.52 26.01 4.20
C ALA A 50 -2.70 25.58 2.73
N VAL A 51 -2.00 26.20 1.77
CA VAL A 51 -2.00 25.79 0.35
C VAL A 51 -1.15 24.53 0.14
N SER A 52 -0.02 24.40 0.84
CA SER A 52 0.80 23.19 0.83
C SER A 52 0.13 22.04 1.55
N GLU A 53 -0.66 22.31 2.58
CA GLU A 53 -1.57 21.37 3.22
C GLU A 53 -2.67 21.03 2.22
N ALA A 54 -3.34 21.99 1.58
CA ALA A 54 -4.42 21.72 0.61
C ALA A 54 -3.99 20.96 -0.67
N ILE A 55 -2.73 21.09 -1.08
CA ILE A 55 -2.18 20.45 -2.29
C ILE A 55 -1.36 19.20 -1.94
N GLY A 56 -0.99 18.97 -0.68
CA GLY A 56 -0.05 17.91 -0.34
C GLY A 56 1.40 18.19 -0.78
N SER A 57 2.32 17.27 -0.48
CA SER A 57 3.74 17.37 -0.77
C SER A 57 4.22 16.27 -1.71
N LEU A 58 5.20 16.58 -2.57
CA LEU A 58 5.83 15.60 -3.47
C LEU A 58 7.29 15.42 -3.06
N SER A 59 7.67 14.23 -2.62
CA SER A 59 9.08 13.90 -2.39
C SER A 59 9.68 13.29 -3.66
N LEU A 60 10.83 13.81 -4.10
CA LEU A 60 11.57 13.33 -5.25
C LEU A 60 12.89 12.70 -4.78
N GLY A 61 13.05 11.40 -5.04
CA GLY A 61 14.30 10.67 -4.84
C GLY A 61 15.34 11.03 -5.89
N VAL A 62 16.60 10.75 -5.57
CA VAL A 62 17.75 11.03 -6.47
C VAL A 62 17.65 10.33 -7.83
N ASP A 63 16.93 9.20 -7.88
CA ASP A 63 16.70 8.42 -9.10
C ASP A 63 15.35 8.75 -9.79
N GLY A 64 14.72 9.88 -9.43
CA GLY A 64 13.44 10.32 -10.04
C GLY A 64 12.20 9.62 -9.48
N GLN A 65 12.33 8.89 -8.38
CA GLN A 65 11.20 8.34 -7.63
C GLN A 65 10.36 9.50 -7.08
N ALA A 66 9.09 9.59 -7.45
CA ALA A 66 8.23 10.67 -6.98
C ALA A 66 7.10 10.07 -6.11
N LYS A 67 7.01 10.47 -4.85
CA LYS A 67 5.96 10.05 -3.90
C LYS A 67 5.15 11.27 -3.51
N TYR A 68 3.86 11.25 -3.86
CA TYR A 68 2.92 12.31 -3.53
C TYR A 68 2.19 11.97 -2.23
N HIS A 69 2.29 12.87 -1.27
CA HIS A 69 1.66 12.83 0.03
C HIS A 69 0.50 13.82 -0.02
N GLY A 70 -0.73 13.34 -0.02
CA GLY A 70 -1.92 14.19 -0.19
C GLY A 70 -2.16 15.17 0.96
N GLU A 71 -3.29 15.86 0.89
CA GLU A 71 -3.62 17.03 1.71
C GLU A 71 -3.65 16.81 3.24
N SER A 72 -3.86 15.57 3.69
CA SER A 72 -3.97 15.22 5.13
C SER A 72 -2.69 14.65 5.76
N ALA A 73 -1.51 14.76 5.11
CA ALA A 73 -0.28 14.07 5.52
C ALA A 73 0.50 14.71 6.70
N GLY A 74 -0.02 15.79 7.31
CA GLY A 74 0.74 16.66 8.22
C GLY A 74 1.38 16.00 9.45
N SER A 75 0.79 14.95 10.02
CA SER A 75 1.35 14.25 11.18
C SER A 75 2.11 12.95 10.84
N GLU A 76 1.77 12.34 9.71
CA GLU A 76 2.33 11.05 9.28
C GLU A 76 3.69 11.20 8.57
N TYR A 77 3.93 12.36 7.95
CA TYR A 77 5.20 12.73 7.32
C TYR A 77 6.41 12.64 8.27
N PHE A 78 6.23 13.06 9.53
CA PHE A 78 7.29 12.97 10.53
C PHE A 78 7.67 11.54 10.91
N GLN A 79 6.76 10.57 10.72
CA GLN A 79 7.00 9.16 11.00
C GLN A 79 7.80 8.48 9.86
N ASP A 80 7.66 8.98 8.63
CA ASP A 80 8.36 8.49 7.44
C ASP A 80 9.78 9.09 7.33
N LEU A 81 10.06 10.22 7.99
CA LEU A 81 11.40 10.80 8.14
C LEU A 81 12.28 10.06 9.17
N LEU A 82 11.67 9.23 10.02
CA LEU A 82 12.44 8.34 10.88
C LEU A 82 13.03 7.22 10.02
N PRO A 83 14.29 6.81 10.26
CA PRO A 83 14.88 5.68 9.55
C PRO A 83 14.05 4.43 9.84
N GLN A 84 13.13 4.10 8.94
CA GLN A 84 12.41 2.85 8.95
C GLN A 84 13.24 1.84 8.17
N ASP A 85 13.48 0.68 8.78
CA ASP A 85 13.89 -0.50 8.02
C ASP A 85 12.74 -0.81 7.05
N GLU A 86 12.82 -0.32 5.82
CA GLU A 86 11.92 -0.75 4.76
C GLU A 86 12.07 -2.27 4.60
N GLU A 87 11.15 -3.03 5.20
CA GLU A 87 11.07 -4.47 5.02
C GLU A 87 10.59 -4.74 3.60
N LYS A 88 11.56 -4.79 2.68
CA LYS A 88 11.32 -5.13 1.28
C LYS A 88 10.53 -6.47 1.20
N PRO A 89 9.60 -6.62 0.24
CA PRO A 89 8.74 -7.81 0.13
C PRO A 89 9.48 -9.16 0.18
N TYR A 90 10.74 -9.20 -0.29
CA TYR A 90 11.57 -10.41 -0.22
C TYR A 90 11.95 -10.80 1.22
N LYS A 91 12.10 -9.86 2.15
CA LYS A 91 12.39 -10.14 3.57
C LYS A 91 11.16 -10.76 4.25
N ARG A 92 9.96 -10.27 3.92
CA ARG A 92 8.67 -10.79 4.42
C ARG A 92 8.35 -12.20 3.90
N ALA A 93 8.70 -12.50 2.65
CA ALA A 93 8.57 -13.87 2.12
C ALA A 93 9.56 -14.86 2.75
N ALA A 94 10.79 -14.42 3.04
CA ALA A 94 11.80 -15.25 3.69
C ALA A 94 11.43 -15.60 5.14
N SER A 95 10.72 -14.71 5.85
CA SER A 95 10.22 -14.99 7.21
C SER A 95 9.04 -15.97 7.25
N LEU A 96 8.34 -16.18 6.13
CA LEU A 96 7.20 -17.09 6.01
C LEU A 96 7.57 -18.51 5.55
N ASP A 97 8.87 -18.80 5.35
CA ASP A 97 9.42 -20.09 4.88
C ASP A 97 8.69 -20.64 3.63
N LEU A 98 8.37 -19.73 2.70
CA LEU A 98 7.68 -20.08 1.45
C LEU A 98 8.66 -20.59 0.39
N PRO A 99 8.31 -21.65 -0.36
CA PRO A 99 9.14 -22.14 -1.47
C PRO A 99 9.37 -21.07 -2.53
N GLN A 100 10.56 -21.08 -3.15
CA GLN A 100 10.98 -20.08 -4.15
C GLN A 100 9.92 -19.84 -5.25
N LYS A 101 9.24 -20.89 -5.72
CA LYS A 101 8.17 -20.78 -6.71
C LYS A 101 7.01 -19.86 -6.28
N ILE A 102 6.61 -19.91 -5.01
CA ILE A 102 5.56 -19.05 -4.45
C ILE A 102 6.09 -17.62 -4.32
N VAL A 103 7.34 -17.47 -3.86
CA VAL A 103 8.01 -16.16 -3.73
C VAL A 103 8.11 -15.45 -5.09
N THR A 104 8.51 -16.18 -6.15
CA THR A 104 8.56 -15.64 -7.51
C THR A 104 7.20 -15.14 -7.98
N LEU A 105 6.13 -15.93 -7.79
CA LEU A 105 4.77 -15.53 -8.16
C LEU A 105 4.24 -14.35 -7.33
N MET A 106 4.51 -14.36 -6.02
CA MET A 106 4.15 -13.26 -5.11
C MET A 106 4.80 -11.95 -5.53
N ASN A 107 6.06 -11.98 -5.97
CA ASN A 107 6.80 -10.82 -6.46
C ASN A 107 6.42 -10.39 -7.89
N ALA A 108 5.75 -11.26 -8.66
CA ALA A 108 5.21 -10.92 -9.98
C ALA A 108 3.85 -10.19 -9.90
N PHE A 109 3.22 -10.15 -8.72
CA PHE A 109 1.98 -9.44 -8.48
C PHE A 109 2.16 -7.93 -8.69
N PRO A 110 1.18 -7.20 -9.27
CA PRO A 110 -0.18 -7.66 -9.62
C PRO A 110 -0.34 -8.17 -11.05
N PHE A 111 0.68 -8.01 -11.90
CA PHE A 111 0.55 -8.31 -13.33
C PHE A 111 0.78 -9.79 -13.67
N GLY A 112 1.43 -10.54 -12.77
CA GLY A 112 1.76 -11.94 -12.96
C GLY A 112 2.88 -12.16 -13.97
N LEU A 113 3.11 -13.42 -14.31
CA LEU A 113 4.09 -13.82 -15.32
C LEU A 113 3.35 -14.07 -16.64
N LYS A 114 3.84 -13.49 -17.74
CA LYS A 114 3.24 -13.68 -19.08
C LYS A 114 3.26 -15.15 -19.50
N ASP A 115 4.39 -15.83 -19.30
CA ASP A 115 4.57 -17.26 -19.56
C ASP A 115 4.83 -17.97 -18.23
N CYS A 116 3.79 -18.17 -17.43
CA CYS A 116 3.90 -18.78 -16.11
C CYS A 116 4.21 -20.30 -16.22
N PRO A 117 5.35 -20.79 -15.69
CA PRO A 117 5.68 -22.21 -15.75
C PRO A 117 5.02 -23.02 -14.62
N TYR A 118 4.26 -22.38 -13.74
CA TYR A 118 3.73 -22.98 -12.52
C TYR A 118 2.24 -23.28 -12.63
N SER A 119 1.82 -24.44 -12.10
CA SER A 119 0.42 -24.83 -12.01
C SER A 119 -0.19 -24.50 -10.65
N LYS A 120 -1.52 -24.34 -10.58
CA LYS A 120 -2.30 -24.15 -9.34
C LYS A 120 -2.13 -25.29 -8.33
N SER A 121 -1.66 -26.46 -8.75
CA SER A 121 -1.42 -27.61 -7.86
C SER A 121 -0.37 -27.31 -6.77
N ILE A 122 0.51 -26.32 -6.98
CA ILE A 122 1.49 -25.91 -5.98
C ILE A 122 0.87 -25.37 -4.69
N PHE A 123 -0.40 -24.94 -4.75
CA PHE A 123 -1.13 -24.35 -3.64
C PHE A 123 -1.86 -25.37 -2.74
N ILE A 124 -2.05 -26.61 -3.21
CA ILE A 124 -2.87 -27.63 -2.53
C ILE A 124 -2.41 -27.86 -1.08
N ARG A 125 -1.10 -27.87 -0.84
CA ARG A 125 -0.52 -28.09 0.49
C ARG A 125 -0.79 -26.97 1.51
N TYR A 126 -1.24 -25.81 1.05
CA TYR A 126 -1.56 -24.66 1.90
C TYR A 126 -3.06 -24.53 2.13
N LEU A 127 -3.88 -25.40 1.55
CA LEU A 127 -5.32 -25.39 1.80
C LEU A 127 -5.57 -25.90 3.23
N PRO A 128 -6.32 -25.16 4.06
CA PRO A 128 -6.73 -25.66 5.36
C PRO A 128 -7.69 -26.84 5.21
N ILE A 129 -7.90 -27.60 6.28
CA ILE A 129 -8.99 -28.59 6.31
C ILE A 129 -10.35 -27.88 6.08
N LYS A 130 -11.30 -28.59 5.46
CA LYS A 130 -12.62 -28.03 5.08
C LYS A 130 -13.31 -27.32 6.24
N GLN A 131 -13.33 -27.93 7.43
CA GLN A 131 -13.91 -27.34 8.62
C GLN A 131 -13.30 -25.97 8.95
N ARG A 132 -11.97 -25.90 8.96
CA ARG A 132 -11.24 -24.66 9.24
C ARG A 132 -11.46 -23.59 8.16
N ALA A 133 -11.57 -24.00 6.90
CA ALA A 133 -11.91 -23.09 5.81
C ALA A 133 -13.29 -22.44 6.01
N VAL A 134 -14.28 -23.24 6.44
CA VAL A 134 -15.64 -22.75 6.74
C VAL A 134 -15.63 -21.80 7.93
N GLU A 135 -14.94 -22.16 9.02
CA GLU A 135 -14.81 -21.30 10.22
C GLU A 135 -14.19 -19.93 9.88
N LEU A 136 -13.09 -19.92 9.13
CA LEU A 136 -12.43 -18.68 8.71
C LEU A 136 -13.31 -17.85 7.77
N ALA A 137 -14.08 -18.51 6.89
CA ALA A 137 -15.04 -17.83 6.02
C ALA A 137 -16.16 -17.18 6.84
N SER A 138 -16.71 -17.86 7.87
CA SER A 138 -17.69 -17.23 8.77
C SER A 138 -17.13 -16.01 9.48
N ILE A 139 -15.91 -16.10 10.04
CA ILE A 139 -15.26 -14.96 10.70
C ILE A 139 -15.10 -13.78 9.74
N TYR A 140 -14.70 -14.03 8.49
CA TYR A 140 -14.62 -13.01 7.46
C TYR A 140 -15.98 -12.33 7.20
N TYR A 141 -17.05 -13.10 7.02
CA TYR A 141 -18.37 -12.53 6.74
C TYR A 141 -18.96 -11.78 7.92
N ASP A 142 -18.69 -12.22 9.15
CA ASP A 142 -19.19 -11.57 10.35
C ASP A 142 -18.40 -10.30 10.70
N SER A 143 -17.08 -10.30 10.51
CA SER A 143 -16.19 -9.24 11.01
C SER A 143 -15.71 -8.25 9.94
N VAL A 144 -15.63 -8.67 8.68
CA VAL A 144 -14.95 -7.90 7.61
C VAL A 144 -15.91 -7.46 6.51
N ALA A 145 -16.86 -8.32 6.13
CA ALA A 145 -17.73 -8.11 4.98
C ALA A 145 -18.89 -7.12 5.22
N TRP A 146 -19.02 -6.56 6.43
CA TRP A 146 -20.14 -5.69 6.82
C TRP A 146 -20.24 -4.40 5.99
N MET A 147 -19.10 -3.82 5.59
CA MET A 147 -19.05 -2.59 4.81
C MET A 147 -18.97 -2.90 3.31
N TYR A 148 -18.12 -3.86 2.92
CA TYR A 148 -17.85 -4.19 1.53
C TYR A 148 -17.88 -5.71 1.34
N ASN A 149 -18.78 -6.18 0.49
CA ASN A 149 -18.98 -7.60 0.23
C ASN A 149 -18.77 -7.94 -1.26
N PRO A 150 -17.51 -7.95 -1.75
CA PRO A 150 -17.21 -8.13 -3.18
C PRO A 150 -17.57 -9.53 -3.69
N VAL A 151 -17.70 -10.52 -2.81
CA VAL A 151 -18.14 -11.88 -3.10
C VAL A 151 -19.17 -12.28 -2.05
N THR A 152 -20.40 -12.60 -2.45
CA THR A 152 -21.43 -12.97 -1.48
C THR A 152 -21.09 -14.29 -0.80
N SER A 153 -21.59 -14.50 0.43
CA SER A 153 -21.41 -15.76 1.16
C SER A 153 -21.87 -16.95 0.31
N GLU A 154 -23.06 -16.86 -0.29
CA GLU A 154 -23.59 -17.90 -1.18
C GLU A 154 -22.68 -18.16 -2.38
N ASP A 155 -22.23 -17.12 -3.08
CA ASP A 155 -21.31 -17.26 -4.23
C ASP A 155 -19.97 -17.87 -3.81
N PHE A 156 -19.43 -17.49 -2.65
CA PHE A 156 -18.19 -18.04 -2.15
C PHE A 156 -18.32 -19.54 -1.88
N TYR A 157 -19.35 -19.95 -1.13
CA TYR A 157 -19.56 -21.36 -0.80
C TYR A 157 -19.80 -22.22 -2.04
N THR A 158 -20.61 -21.73 -2.99
CA THR A 158 -21.00 -22.49 -4.19
C THR A 158 -19.93 -22.48 -5.28
N THR A 159 -19.29 -21.34 -5.53
CA THR A 159 -18.42 -21.14 -6.71
C THR A 159 -16.92 -21.23 -6.42
N ILE A 160 -16.54 -21.23 -5.14
CA ILE A 160 -15.14 -21.27 -4.69
C ILE A 160 -14.90 -22.43 -3.72
N LEU A 161 -15.63 -22.50 -2.60
CA LEU A 161 -15.38 -23.52 -1.57
C LEU A 161 -15.77 -24.93 -2.05
N ALA A 162 -16.95 -25.10 -2.64
CA ALA A 162 -17.42 -26.39 -3.12
C ALA A 162 -16.52 -26.99 -4.21
N PRO A 163 -16.02 -26.26 -5.22
CA PRO A 163 -15.02 -26.78 -6.16
C PRO A 163 -13.71 -27.25 -5.51
N ILE A 164 -13.31 -26.67 -4.37
CA ILE A 164 -12.10 -27.07 -3.66
C ILE A 164 -12.32 -28.36 -2.86
N TYR A 165 -13.43 -28.45 -2.11
CA TYR A 165 -13.68 -29.51 -1.12
C TYR A 165 -14.88 -30.42 -1.41
N GLY A 166 -15.37 -30.42 -2.66
CA GLY A 166 -16.59 -31.11 -3.09
C GLY A 166 -16.38 -32.58 -3.47
N SER A 167 -15.15 -32.99 -3.76
CA SER A 167 -14.77 -34.40 -3.93
C SER A 167 -14.34 -34.98 -2.59
N ASP A 168 -15.05 -36.02 -2.12
CA ASP A 168 -15.11 -36.43 -0.71
C ASP A 168 -13.78 -36.85 -0.04
N ASP A 169 -12.69 -37.05 -0.78
CA ASP A 169 -11.42 -37.51 -0.18
C ASP A 169 -10.27 -36.49 -0.22
N TYR A 170 -10.21 -35.56 -1.18
CA TYR A 170 -9.04 -34.66 -1.31
C TYR A 170 -9.40 -33.29 -1.90
N PRO A 171 -8.79 -32.21 -1.36
CA PRO A 171 -8.96 -30.89 -1.94
C PRO A 171 -8.26 -30.79 -3.30
N SER A 172 -8.95 -30.20 -4.28
CA SER A 172 -8.41 -29.98 -5.63
C SER A 172 -8.45 -28.51 -6.03
N THR A 173 -7.45 -28.06 -6.80
CA THR A 173 -7.41 -26.72 -7.39
C THR A 173 -7.61 -26.71 -8.90
N ASP A 174 -7.83 -27.87 -9.52
CA ASP A 174 -7.86 -28.01 -10.97
C ASP A 174 -9.07 -27.33 -11.59
N ALA A 175 -10.25 -27.57 -11.01
CA ALA A 175 -11.53 -27.02 -11.45
C ALA A 175 -11.70 -25.52 -11.18
N LEU A 176 -10.83 -24.92 -10.37
CA LEU A 176 -10.96 -23.53 -9.92
C LEU A 176 -9.99 -22.61 -10.65
N HIS A 177 -10.48 -21.53 -11.26
CA HIS A 177 -9.62 -20.51 -11.86
C HIS A 177 -8.65 -19.89 -10.83
N SER A 178 -7.42 -19.53 -11.22
CA SER A 178 -6.39 -19.04 -10.29
C SER A 178 -6.81 -17.77 -9.54
N HIS A 179 -7.49 -16.85 -10.24
CA HIS A 179 -8.03 -15.63 -9.60
C HIS A 179 -9.10 -15.93 -8.55
N ARG A 180 -9.90 -16.99 -8.71
CA ARG A 180 -10.83 -17.44 -7.66
C ARG A 180 -10.10 -18.10 -6.50
N LEU A 181 -9.01 -18.81 -6.77
CA LEU A 181 -8.12 -19.31 -5.73
C LEU A 181 -7.45 -18.16 -4.94
N ALA A 182 -7.14 -17.04 -5.59
CA ALA A 182 -6.68 -15.83 -4.91
C ALA A 182 -7.77 -15.24 -3.99
N VAL A 183 -9.04 -15.19 -4.45
CA VAL A 183 -10.18 -14.81 -3.59
C VAL A 183 -10.30 -15.74 -2.39
N PHE A 184 -10.19 -17.06 -2.58
CA PHE A 184 -10.20 -18.04 -1.49
C PHE A 184 -9.15 -17.70 -0.42
N PHE A 185 -7.88 -17.56 -0.81
CA PHE A 185 -6.82 -17.23 0.13
C PHE A 185 -7.01 -15.88 0.80
N MET A 186 -7.57 -14.88 0.11
CA MET A 186 -7.86 -13.60 0.75
C MET A 186 -8.99 -13.65 1.77
N VAL A 187 -10.02 -14.48 1.55
CA VAL A 187 -11.06 -14.71 2.56
C VAL A 187 -10.44 -15.39 3.79
N MET A 188 -9.55 -16.37 3.59
CA MET A 188 -8.81 -17.00 4.69
C MET A 188 -7.92 -15.98 5.43
N ALA A 189 -7.19 -15.14 4.70
CA ALA A 189 -6.29 -14.13 5.28
C ALA A 189 -7.05 -13.11 6.13
N ASN A 190 -8.13 -12.53 5.57
CA ASN A 190 -8.94 -11.56 6.30
C ASN A 190 -9.67 -12.20 7.49
N GLY A 191 -10.14 -13.45 7.38
CA GLY A 191 -10.71 -14.18 8.50
C GLY A 191 -9.70 -14.37 9.65
N ASN A 192 -8.45 -14.71 9.33
CA ASN A 192 -7.40 -14.87 10.35
C ASN A 192 -7.01 -13.55 11.04
N LEU A 193 -7.23 -12.38 10.45
CA LEU A 193 -6.97 -11.10 11.13
C LEU A 193 -7.84 -10.91 12.39
N TYR A 194 -9.00 -11.56 12.44
CA TYR A 194 -9.97 -11.47 13.55
C TYR A 194 -10.11 -12.80 14.30
N ASP A 195 -9.26 -13.77 13.99
CA ASP A 195 -9.22 -15.03 14.72
C ASP A 195 -8.44 -14.88 16.02
N ALA A 196 -8.92 -15.52 17.09
CA ALA A 196 -8.35 -15.40 18.43
C ALA A 196 -7.06 -16.21 18.63
N HIS A 197 -6.61 -16.96 17.62
CA HIS A 197 -5.44 -17.84 17.72
C HIS A 197 -4.13 -17.04 17.74
N SER A 198 -3.16 -17.45 18.56
CA SER A 198 -1.89 -16.73 18.73
C SER A 198 -1.04 -16.65 17.46
N SER A 199 -1.17 -17.62 16.55
CA SER A 199 -0.49 -17.64 15.24
C SER A 199 -1.27 -16.97 14.11
N ALA A 200 -2.46 -16.41 14.38
CA ALA A 200 -3.38 -15.97 13.34
C ALA A 200 -2.78 -14.88 12.45
N VAL A 201 -1.99 -13.96 13.01
CA VAL A 201 -1.30 -12.90 12.25
C VAL A 201 -0.31 -13.48 11.24
N ALA A 202 0.56 -14.40 11.66
CA ALA A 202 1.55 -15.02 10.76
C ALA A 202 0.88 -15.85 9.65
N VAL A 203 -0.20 -16.56 10.00
CA VAL A 203 -0.98 -17.36 9.04
C VAL A 203 -1.75 -16.45 8.07
N ALA A 204 -2.25 -15.31 8.54
CA ALA A 204 -2.91 -14.30 7.71
C ALA A 204 -1.96 -13.75 6.65
N GLU A 205 -0.73 -13.41 7.05
CA GLU A 205 0.35 -12.98 6.16
C GLU A 205 0.74 -14.06 5.14
N GLN A 206 0.80 -15.32 5.59
CA GLN A 206 1.04 -16.45 4.68
C GLN A 206 -0.06 -16.56 3.62
N TYR A 207 -1.33 -16.48 4.01
CA TYR A 207 -2.44 -16.51 3.06
C TYR A 207 -2.48 -15.29 2.14
N TYR A 208 -2.10 -14.11 2.63
CA TYR A 208 -1.93 -12.92 1.81
C TYR A 208 -0.87 -13.12 0.72
N ALA A 209 0.31 -13.67 1.08
CA ALA A 209 1.36 -14.00 0.12
C ALA A 209 0.89 -15.05 -0.91
N LEU A 210 0.17 -16.09 -0.46
CA LEU A 210 -0.39 -17.12 -1.32
C LEU A 210 -1.46 -16.57 -2.28
N ALA A 211 -2.28 -15.62 -1.84
CA ALA A 211 -3.28 -14.97 -2.69
C ALA A 211 -2.63 -14.16 -3.82
N ARG A 212 -1.60 -13.37 -3.50
CA ARG A 212 -0.82 -12.65 -4.52
C ARG A 212 -0.18 -13.61 -5.51
N ALA A 213 0.42 -14.69 -5.02
CA ALA A 213 1.02 -15.71 -5.86
C ALA A 213 -0.02 -16.42 -6.75
N ALA A 214 -1.20 -16.73 -6.22
CA ALA A 214 -2.28 -17.37 -6.97
C ALA A 214 -2.81 -16.43 -8.06
N LEU A 215 -2.99 -15.13 -7.78
CA LEU A 215 -3.41 -14.16 -8.78
C LEU A 215 -2.40 -14.05 -9.93
N SER A 216 -1.10 -14.14 -9.62
CA SER A 216 0.00 -14.05 -10.58
C SER A 216 0.17 -15.28 -11.49
N VAL A 217 -0.55 -16.37 -11.23
CA VAL A 217 -0.50 -17.58 -12.08
C VAL A 217 -1.06 -17.28 -13.46
N ASP A 218 -2.25 -16.68 -13.52
CA ASP A 218 -2.86 -16.22 -14.76
C ASP A 218 -2.71 -14.69 -14.83
N SER A 219 -1.93 -14.18 -15.77
CA SER A 219 -1.60 -12.76 -15.84
C SER A 219 -2.83 -11.86 -16.03
N VAL A 220 -2.95 -10.84 -15.19
CA VAL A 220 -3.99 -9.79 -15.28
C VAL A 220 -3.90 -8.99 -16.59
N LEU A 221 -2.73 -8.99 -17.23
CA LEU A 221 -2.55 -8.35 -18.54
C LEU A 221 -3.13 -9.17 -19.70
N VAL A 222 -3.33 -10.48 -19.51
CA VAL A 222 -3.89 -11.38 -20.52
C VAL A 222 -5.39 -11.52 -20.33
N GLU A 223 -5.83 -11.73 -19.10
CA GLU A 223 -7.24 -11.93 -18.78
C GLU A 223 -7.62 -11.19 -17.51
N VAL A 224 -8.76 -10.51 -17.58
CA VAL A 224 -9.39 -9.87 -16.42
C VAL A 224 -10.79 -10.42 -16.26
N THR A 225 -11.06 -10.95 -15.07
CA THR A 225 -12.36 -11.52 -14.69
C THR A 225 -12.95 -10.77 -13.50
N CYS A 226 -14.22 -11.05 -13.17
CA CYS A 226 -14.82 -10.56 -11.93
C CYS A 226 -14.02 -11.03 -10.70
N ALA A 227 -13.48 -12.25 -10.72
CA ALA A 227 -12.63 -12.77 -9.65
C ALA A 227 -11.32 -11.99 -9.50
N THR A 228 -10.77 -11.43 -10.58
CA THR A 228 -9.61 -10.53 -10.53
C THR A 228 -9.94 -9.28 -9.72
N VAL A 229 -11.08 -8.64 -10.00
CA VAL A 229 -11.54 -7.44 -9.29
C VAL A 229 -11.77 -7.78 -7.81
N GLN A 230 -12.45 -8.89 -7.52
CA GLN A 230 -12.70 -9.37 -6.16
C GLN A 230 -11.38 -9.62 -5.40
N ALA A 231 -10.43 -10.30 -6.02
CA ALA A 231 -9.14 -10.60 -5.40
C ALA A 231 -8.36 -9.33 -5.09
N ILE A 232 -8.17 -8.42 -6.07
CA ILE A 232 -7.45 -7.15 -5.86
C ILE A 232 -8.16 -6.31 -4.79
N PHE A 233 -9.50 -6.31 -4.78
CA PHE A 233 -10.27 -5.61 -3.77
C PHE A 233 -9.96 -6.14 -2.36
N LEU A 234 -10.03 -7.46 -2.18
CA LEU A 234 -9.75 -8.08 -0.89
C LEU A 234 -8.28 -7.92 -0.46
N ILE A 235 -7.33 -7.90 -1.41
CA ILE A 235 -5.90 -7.65 -1.16
C ILE A 235 -5.70 -6.25 -0.58
N PHE A 236 -6.20 -5.18 -1.22
CA PHE A 236 -6.02 -3.84 -0.66
C PHE A 236 -6.76 -3.69 0.68
N ARG A 237 -7.91 -4.35 0.85
CA ARG A 237 -8.67 -4.36 2.10
C ARG A 237 -7.88 -5.01 3.24
N PHE A 238 -7.20 -6.11 2.96
CA PHE A 238 -6.30 -6.77 3.90
C PHE A 238 -5.18 -5.84 4.31
N VAL A 239 -4.52 -5.22 3.34
CA VAL A 239 -3.43 -4.27 3.57
C VAL A 239 -3.87 -3.05 4.41
N TYR A 240 -5.12 -2.61 4.24
CA TYR A 240 -5.73 -1.57 5.06
C TYR A 240 -5.91 -2.02 6.52
N ASN A 241 -6.37 -3.26 6.74
CA ASN A 241 -6.61 -3.81 8.07
C ASN A 241 -5.34 -4.25 8.80
N SER A 242 -4.31 -4.72 8.09
CA SER A 242 -3.11 -5.32 8.69
C SER A 242 -2.07 -4.29 9.16
N SER A 243 -2.36 -2.99 9.05
CA SER A 243 -1.57 -1.81 9.47
C SER A 243 -0.11 -1.71 8.97
N GLN A 244 0.42 -2.73 8.28
CA GLN A 244 1.86 -2.93 8.08
C GLN A 244 2.39 -2.72 6.64
N ALA A 245 1.55 -2.45 5.65
CA ALA A 245 2.03 -2.26 4.28
C ALA A 245 2.06 -0.78 3.84
N ASP A 246 3.00 -0.51 2.93
CA ASP A 246 3.33 0.81 2.41
C ASP A 246 2.06 1.54 1.90
N ARG A 247 1.91 2.80 2.31
CA ARG A 247 0.76 3.63 1.94
C ARG A 247 0.60 3.70 0.42
N GLU A 248 1.70 3.68 -0.32
CA GLU A 248 1.70 3.68 -1.79
C GLU A 248 1.07 2.43 -2.40
N GLU A 249 1.36 1.24 -1.87
CA GLU A 249 0.80 -0.02 -2.38
C GLU A 249 -0.72 0.01 -2.28
N ARG A 250 -1.28 0.53 -1.19
CA ARG A 250 -2.73 0.72 -1.01
C ARG A 250 -3.34 1.60 -2.09
N TRP A 251 -2.73 2.76 -2.35
CA TRP A 251 -3.22 3.72 -3.34
C TRP A 251 -3.17 3.13 -4.76
N ILE A 252 -2.05 2.51 -5.12
CA ILE A 252 -1.86 1.87 -6.44
C ILE A 252 -2.87 0.75 -6.64
N LEU A 253 -3.08 -0.10 -5.63
CA LEU A 253 -4.04 -1.20 -5.71
C LEU A 253 -5.48 -0.72 -5.83
N THR A 254 -5.84 0.39 -5.18
CA THR A 254 -7.17 1.00 -5.31
C THR A 254 -7.41 1.51 -6.74
N GLY A 255 -6.42 2.19 -7.31
CA GLY A 255 -6.47 2.63 -8.72
C GLY A 255 -6.55 1.45 -9.69
N LEU A 256 -5.75 0.41 -9.45
CA LEU A 256 -5.76 -0.81 -10.25
C LEU A 256 -7.12 -1.53 -10.19
N ALA A 257 -7.70 -1.72 -9.00
CA ALA A 257 -9.03 -2.32 -8.84
C ALA A 257 -10.09 -1.57 -9.64
N THR A 258 -10.03 -0.24 -9.63
CA THR A 258 -10.95 0.63 -10.37
C THR A 258 -10.80 0.42 -11.90
N ARG A 259 -9.56 0.39 -12.41
CA ARG A 259 -9.29 0.18 -13.85
C ARG A 259 -9.65 -1.23 -14.34
N VAL A 260 -9.35 -2.24 -13.53
CA VAL A 260 -9.71 -3.63 -13.79
C VAL A 260 -11.23 -3.78 -13.79
N GLY A 261 -11.93 -3.14 -12.84
CA GLY A 261 -13.40 -3.10 -12.80
C GLY A 261 -14.03 -2.41 -14.03
N GLN A 262 -13.42 -1.33 -14.51
CA GLN A 262 -13.79 -0.68 -15.78
C GLN A 262 -13.69 -1.64 -16.96
N THR A 263 -12.61 -2.40 -17.05
CA THR A 263 -12.39 -3.33 -18.16
C THR A 263 -13.43 -4.45 -18.19
N VAL A 264 -13.77 -5.03 -17.03
CA VAL A 264 -14.79 -6.09 -16.93
C VAL A 264 -16.19 -5.57 -17.26
N SER A 265 -16.52 -4.37 -16.80
CA SER A 265 -17.85 -3.77 -17.03
C SER A 265 -18.04 -3.26 -18.46
N SER A 266 -17.01 -2.70 -19.11
CA SER A 266 -17.06 -2.32 -20.52
C SER A 266 -17.19 -3.54 -21.45
N THR A 267 -16.62 -4.68 -21.07
CA THR A 267 -16.79 -5.94 -21.81
C THR A 267 -18.18 -6.55 -21.61
N ARG A 268 -18.83 -6.26 -20.46
CA ARG A 268 -20.21 -6.65 -20.14
C ARG A 268 -21.16 -5.45 -20.28
N LEU A 269 -21.32 -4.95 -21.50
CA LEU A 269 -22.34 -3.95 -21.84
C LEU A 269 -23.75 -4.53 -21.58
N ASN A 270 -24.22 -4.40 -20.33
CA ASN A 270 -25.61 -4.28 -19.86
C ASN A 270 -25.74 -4.32 -18.31
N SER A 271 -24.76 -3.81 -17.55
CA SER A 271 -24.98 -3.61 -16.11
C SER A 271 -24.30 -2.36 -15.59
N ILE A 272 -25.03 -1.25 -15.68
CA ILE A 272 -24.79 0.00 -14.94
C ILE A 272 -24.63 -0.29 -13.43
N SER A 273 -25.22 -1.39 -12.95
CA SER A 273 -25.24 -1.79 -11.53
C SER A 273 -23.86 -2.09 -10.94
N LEU A 274 -22.91 -2.68 -11.70
CA LEU A 274 -21.59 -3.01 -11.16
C LEU A 274 -20.71 -1.76 -11.00
N MET A 275 -20.83 -0.81 -11.93
CA MET A 275 -20.14 0.48 -11.83
C MET A 275 -20.70 1.33 -10.69
N THR A 276 -22.02 1.42 -10.56
CA THR A 276 -22.64 2.11 -9.43
C THR A 276 -22.28 1.44 -8.11
N TYR A 277 -22.21 0.11 -8.05
CA TYR A 277 -21.79 -0.62 -6.86
C TYR A 277 -20.32 -0.35 -6.52
N ILE A 278 -19.39 -0.51 -7.46
CA ILE A 278 -17.96 -0.27 -7.22
C ILE A 278 -17.70 1.21 -6.88
N SER A 279 -18.30 2.17 -7.59
CA SER A 279 -18.16 3.60 -7.28
C SER A 279 -18.83 4.01 -5.97
N SER A 280 -19.95 3.37 -5.59
CA SER A 280 -20.61 3.57 -4.29
C SER A 280 -19.79 2.97 -3.15
N GLN A 281 -19.11 1.84 -3.37
CA GLN A 281 -18.30 1.16 -2.36
C GLN A 281 -16.87 1.75 -2.25
N ILE A 282 -16.33 2.39 -3.28
CA ILE A 282 -15.01 3.06 -3.21
C ILE A 282 -15.13 4.50 -2.67
N GLY A 283 -16.33 5.00 -2.35
CA GLY A 283 -16.50 6.37 -1.86
C GLY A 283 -16.19 7.45 -2.91
N LEU A 284 -16.15 7.08 -4.20
CA LEU A 284 -15.84 8.02 -5.30
C LEU A 284 -16.95 9.05 -5.55
N ARG A 285 -18.10 8.94 -4.88
CA ARG A 285 -19.17 9.93 -4.99
C ARG A 285 -18.84 11.28 -4.38
N GLU A 286 -17.96 11.34 -3.37
CA GLU A 286 -17.57 12.63 -2.78
C GLU A 286 -16.36 13.29 -3.47
N PHE A 287 -15.52 12.52 -4.18
CA PHE A 287 -14.32 13.06 -4.84
C PHE A 287 -14.55 13.62 -6.24
N ILE A 288 -15.64 13.24 -6.93
CA ILE A 288 -15.89 13.67 -8.33
C ILE A 288 -17.04 14.68 -8.45
N LEU A 289 -17.86 14.85 -7.40
CA LEU A 289 -19.06 15.71 -7.44
C LEU A 289 -19.17 16.69 -6.26
N SER A 290 -18.05 17.12 -5.69
CA SER A 290 -18.02 18.37 -4.93
C SER A 290 -17.89 19.54 -5.92
N PRO A 291 -18.93 20.36 -6.14
CA PRO A 291 -18.73 21.65 -6.78
C PRO A 291 -17.99 22.55 -5.79
N PHE A 292 -17.02 23.31 -6.28
CA PHE A 292 -16.53 24.52 -5.59
C PHE A 292 -17.70 25.41 -5.15
#